data_AF-A0AB36ZZM6-F1
#
_entry.id   AF-A0AB36ZZM6-F1
#
_cell.length_a   1.000
_cell.length_b   1.000
_cell.length_c   1.000
_cell.angle_alpha   90.00
_cell.angle_beta   90.00
_cell.angle_gamma   90.00
#
_symmetry.space_group_name_H-M   'P 1'
#
loop_
_entity.id
_entity.type
_entity.pdbx_description
1 polymer ?
#
loop_
_entity_poly.entity_id
_entity_poly.type
_entity_poly.pdbx_seq_one_letter_code
_entity_poly.pdbx_strand_id
1 'polypeptide(L)'
;MIKNLIVLASLIFLLSACSNETKKEEWTSWVYPDKSNTKRSMKNGVYKSLEECKQASINKIEELDLSKKASYKCGLNCTYHENMKTDVCKKIAK
;
A
#
# COMPACT_ATOMS: atom_id res chain seq x y z
N MET A 1 26.41 -19.59 40.99
CA MET A 1 26.57 -18.51 39.98
C MET A 1 25.86 -18.80 38.65
N ILE A 2 25.63 -20.06 38.27
CA ILE A 2 24.88 -20.45 37.05
C ILE A 2 23.39 -20.03 37.08
N LYS A 3 22.76 -20.04 38.26
CA LYS A 3 21.35 -19.69 38.44
C LYS A 3 21.03 -18.25 38.00
N ASN A 4 21.96 -17.31 38.19
CA ASN A 4 21.83 -15.92 37.73
C ASN A 4 22.04 -15.79 36.22
N LEU A 5 22.87 -16.65 35.61
CA LEU A 5 23.06 -16.69 34.16
C LEU A 5 21.80 -17.16 33.43
N ILE A 6 21.08 -18.15 33.98
CA ILE A 6 19.84 -18.67 33.39
C ILE A 6 18.74 -17.59 33.42
N VAL A 7 18.62 -16.84 34.51
CA VAL A 7 17.66 -15.74 34.65
C VAL A 7 17.98 -14.58 33.70
N LEU A 8 19.27 -14.31 33.47
CA LEU A 8 19.68 -13.25 32.55
C LEU A 8 19.43 -13.65 31.09
N ALA A 9 19.65 -14.91 30.73
CA ALA A 9 19.41 -15.43 29.39
C ALA A 9 17.91 -15.44 29.02
N SER A 10 17.03 -15.76 29.98
CA SER A 10 15.58 -15.75 29.75
C SER A 10 15.02 -14.33 29.58
N LEU A 11 15.63 -13.33 30.22
CA LEU A 11 15.23 -11.92 30.07
C LEU A 11 15.57 -11.35 28.69
N ILE A 12 16.69 -11.77 28.09
CA ILE A 12 17.10 -11.33 26.74
C ILE A 12 16.16 -11.89 25.67
N PHE A 13 15.68 -13.12 25.84
CA PHE A 13 14.74 -13.76 24.91
C PHE A 13 13.35 -13.08 24.89
N LEU A 14 12.89 -12.59 26.04
CA LEU A 14 11.62 -11.85 26.15
C LEU A 14 11.69 -10.48 25.46
N LEU A 15 12.87 -9.85 25.40
CA LEU A 15 13.07 -8.55 24.75
C LEU A 15 13.18 -8.64 23.21
N SER A 16 13.56 -9.81 22.66
CA SER A 16 13.60 -10.02 21.20
C SER A 16 12.24 -10.28 20.54
N ALA A 17 11.18 -10.49 21.33
CA ALA A 17 9.83 -10.74 20.82
C ALA A 17 9.09 -9.46 20.37
N CYS A 18 9.67 -8.27 20.60
CA CYS A 18 9.23 -7.02 19.97
C CYS A 18 9.76 -6.92 18.54
N SER A 19 9.54 -7.95 17.71
CA SER A 19 9.74 -7.82 16.27
C SER A 19 8.64 -6.90 15.75
N ASN A 20 9.00 -5.63 15.53
CA ASN A 20 8.25 -4.64 14.78
C ASN A 20 7.55 -5.35 13.61
N GLU A 21 6.23 -5.51 13.68
CA GLU A 21 5.46 -5.96 12.53
C GLU A 21 5.77 -4.97 11.41
N THR A 22 6.61 -5.38 10.48
CA THR A 22 6.91 -4.62 9.28
C THR A 22 5.57 -4.60 8.54
N LYS A 23 4.80 -3.53 8.74
CA LYS A 23 3.51 -3.33 8.06
C LYS A 23 3.75 -3.62 6.59
N LYS A 24 3.16 -4.72 6.10
CA LYS A 24 3.30 -5.11 4.71
C LYS A 24 2.85 -3.94 3.86
N GLU A 25 3.66 -3.58 2.88
CA GLU A 25 3.30 -2.54 1.95
C GLU A 25 2.20 -3.03 1.03
N GLU A 26 1.10 -2.27 0.99
CA GLU A 26 -0.05 -2.52 0.13
C GLU A 26 -0.24 -1.31 -0.78
N TRP A 27 -0.26 -1.55 -2.09
CA TRP A 27 -0.37 -0.53 -3.12
C TRP A 27 -1.73 -0.60 -3.79
N THR A 28 -2.57 0.40 -3.55
CA THR A 28 -3.90 0.51 -4.16
C THR A 28 -3.82 1.19 -5.51
N SER A 29 -4.32 0.54 -6.56
CA SER A 29 -4.42 1.10 -7.91
C SER A 29 -5.66 1.97 -8.06
N TRP A 30 -5.46 3.20 -8.54
CA TRP A 30 -6.50 4.15 -8.89
C TRP A 30 -6.35 4.54 -10.37
N VAL A 31 -7.32 4.19 -11.19
CA VAL A 31 -7.36 4.58 -12.61
C VAL A 31 -8.28 5.78 -12.77
N TYR A 32 -7.80 6.80 -13.47
CA TYR A 32 -8.52 8.01 -13.82
C TYR A 32 -8.79 7.97 -15.31
N PRO A 33 -10.03 7.69 -15.76
CA PRO A 33 -10.35 7.57 -17.19
C PRO A 33 -10.03 8.82 -18.03
N ASP A 34 -10.00 9.97 -17.37
CA ASP A 34 -9.61 11.26 -17.94
C ASP A 34 -8.53 11.90 -17.06
N LYS A 35 -7.32 12.06 -17.61
CA LYS A 35 -6.17 12.65 -16.93
C LYS A 35 -6.37 14.12 -16.54
N SER A 36 -7.32 14.82 -17.17
CA SER A 36 -7.69 16.19 -16.80
C SER A 36 -8.68 16.25 -15.63
N ASN A 37 -9.37 15.14 -15.32
CA ASN A 37 -10.36 15.07 -14.27
C ASN A 37 -9.94 14.12 -13.15
N THR A 38 -9.33 14.68 -12.11
CA THR A 38 -8.86 13.93 -10.93
C THR A 38 -9.95 13.58 -9.94
N LYS A 39 -11.19 14.02 -10.13
CA LYS A 39 -12.33 13.69 -9.25
C LYS A 39 -12.96 12.35 -9.61
N ARG A 40 -12.84 11.93 -10.88
CA ARG A 40 -13.38 10.67 -11.38
C ARG A 40 -12.29 9.62 -11.41
N SER A 41 -12.33 8.69 -10.47
CA SER A 41 -11.41 7.56 -10.41
C SER A 41 -12.15 6.25 -10.14
N MET A 42 -11.52 5.15 -10.54
CA MET A 42 -11.94 3.80 -10.21
C MET A 42 -10.82 3.10 -9.45
N LYS A 43 -11.19 2.41 -8.37
CA LYS A 43 -10.28 1.50 -7.67
C LYS A 43 -10.10 0.25 -8.51
N ASN A 44 -8.86 -0.10 -8.81
CA ASN A 44 -8.49 -1.20 -9.70
C ASN A 44 -7.69 -2.29 -8.94
N GLY A 45 -7.94 -2.43 -7.63
CA GLY A 45 -7.34 -3.47 -6.78
C GLY A 45 -6.24 -2.98 -5.85
N VAL A 46 -5.75 -3.92 -5.02
CA VAL A 46 -4.66 -3.72 -4.05
C VAL A 46 -3.58 -4.76 -4.31
N TYR A 47 -2.33 -4.32 -4.36
CA TYR A 47 -1.18 -5.10 -4.83
C TYR A 47 -0.06 -5.09 -3.80
N LYS A 48 0.84 -6.07 -3.86
CA LYS A 48 1.92 -6.23 -2.87
C LYS A 48 3.13 -5.36 -3.17
N SER A 49 3.23 -4.83 -4.39
CA SER A 49 4.33 -3.96 -4.80
C SER A 49 3.85 -2.81 -5.67
N LEU A 50 4.66 -1.75 -5.74
CA LEU A 50 4.43 -0.63 -6.63
C LEU A 50 4.41 -1.08 -8.10
N GLU A 51 5.28 -2.01 -8.49
CA GLU A 51 5.38 -2.48 -9.87
C GLU A 51 4.11 -3.24 -10.29
N GLU A 52 3.63 -4.16 -9.45
CA GLU A 52 2.35 -4.84 -9.69
C GLU A 52 1.19 -3.84 -9.84
N CYS A 53 1.14 -2.82 -8.98
CA CYS A 53 0.13 -1.78 -9.08
C CYS A 53 0.21 -0.99 -10.40
N LYS A 54 1.43 -0.64 -10.86
CA LYS A 54 1.64 0.06 -12.13
C LYS A 54 1.18 -0.78 -13.31
N GLN A 55 1.65 -2.02 -13.39
CA GLN A 55 1.31 -2.93 -14.48
C GLN A 55 -0.20 -3.18 -14.53
N ALA A 56 -0.84 -3.46 -13.38
CA ALA A 56 -2.28 -3.66 -13.35
C ALA A 56 -3.08 -2.40 -13.75
N SER A 57 -2.58 -1.22 -13.42
CA SER A 57 -3.20 0.05 -13.83
C SER A 57 -3.10 0.26 -15.35
N ILE A 58 -1.93 0.00 -15.93
CA ILE A 58 -1.68 0.10 -17.38
C ILE A 58 -2.57 -0.89 -18.13
N ASN A 59 -2.55 -2.16 -17.72
CA ASN A 59 -3.39 -3.21 -18.31
C ASN A 59 -4.86 -2.80 -18.28
N LYS A 60 -5.35 -2.25 -17.16
CA LYS A 60 -6.74 -1.79 -17.06
C LYS A 60 -7.04 -0.63 -18.01
N ILE A 61 -6.11 0.30 -18.18
CA ILE A 61 -6.25 1.42 -19.11
C ILE A 61 -6.32 0.92 -20.57
N GLU A 62 -5.49 -0.07 -20.91
CA GLU A 62 -5.47 -0.70 -22.23
C GLU A 62 -6.75 -1.51 -22.50
N GLU A 63 -7.22 -2.30 -21.53
CA GLU A 63 -8.48 -3.03 -21.59
C GLU A 63 -9.69 -2.11 -21.85
N LEU A 64 -9.62 -0.87 -21.39
CA LEU A 64 -10.69 0.13 -21.56
C LEU A 64 -10.52 0.98 -22.84
N ASP A 65 -9.46 0.77 -23.62
CA ASP A 65 -9.07 1.59 -24.78
C ASP A 65 -8.92 3.09 -24.43
N LEU A 66 -8.34 3.38 -23.26
CA LEU A 66 -8.19 4.75 -22.74
C LEU A 66 -6.74 5.25 -22.73
N SER A 67 -5.78 4.53 -23.32
CA SER A 67 -4.34 4.81 -23.18
C SER A 67 -3.90 6.24 -23.53
N LYS A 68 -4.65 6.96 -24.38
CA LYS A 68 -4.35 8.36 -24.75
C LYS A 68 -4.89 9.40 -23.76
N LYS A 69 -5.92 9.05 -22.99
CA LYS A 69 -6.72 9.98 -22.17
C LYS A 69 -6.67 9.68 -20.68
N ALA A 70 -6.53 8.41 -20.29
CA ALA A 70 -6.47 8.04 -18.89
C ALA A 70 -5.11 8.30 -18.25
N SER A 71 -5.10 8.27 -16.93
CA SER A 71 -3.91 8.22 -16.09
C SER A 71 -4.16 7.29 -14.91
N TYR A 72 -3.14 6.96 -14.15
CA TYR A 72 -3.29 6.18 -12.93
C TYR A 72 -2.46 6.75 -11.78
N LYS A 73 -2.78 6.30 -10.57
CA LYS A 73 -1.98 6.52 -9.37
C LYS A 73 -1.94 5.24 -8.55
N CYS A 74 -0.81 4.98 -7.93
CA CYS A 74 -0.62 3.90 -6.97
C CYS A 74 -0.44 4.49 -5.58
N GLY A 75 -1.33 4.15 -4.66
CA GLY A 75 -1.33 4.66 -3.29
C GLY A 75 -0.85 3.63 -2.29
N LEU A 76 0.16 3.97 -1.47
CA LEU A 76 0.70 3.10 -0.43
C LEU A 76 -0.15 3.16 0.84
N ASN A 77 -0.55 2.00 1.35
CA ASN A 77 -1.28 1.78 2.59
C ASN A 77 -2.45 2.76 2.76
N CYS A 78 -3.34 2.79 1.75
CA CYS A 78 -4.50 3.65 1.75
C CYS A 78 -5.53 3.19 2.79
N THR A 79 -5.99 4.12 3.63
CA THR A 79 -7.03 3.88 4.63
C THR A 79 -8.18 4.84 4.42
N TYR A 80 -9.40 4.34 4.51
CA TYR A 80 -10.60 5.16 4.40
C TYR A 80 -10.72 6.10 5.60
N HIS A 81 -10.92 7.39 5.32
CA HIS A 81 -11.11 8.41 6.34
C HIS A 81 -12.58 8.84 6.39
N GLU A 82 -13.30 8.36 7.40
CA GLU A 82 -14.76 8.50 7.55
C GLU A 82 -15.26 9.94 7.34
N ASN A 83 -14.62 10.92 8.00
CA ASN A 83 -15.06 12.33 7.92
C ASN A 83 -14.85 12.95 6.54
N MET A 84 -13.85 12.47 5.80
CA MET A 84 -13.55 12.97 4.45
C MET A 84 -14.23 12.14 3.36
N LYS A 85 -14.81 10.99 3.74
CA LYS A 85 -15.41 10.00 2.85
C LYS A 85 -14.51 9.63 1.67
N THR A 86 -13.21 9.49 1.92
CA THR A 86 -12.19 9.21 0.91
C THR A 86 -11.04 8.38 1.48
N ASP A 87 -10.38 7.62 0.62
CA ASP A 87 -9.14 6.94 0.96
C ASP A 87 -7.99 7.95 1.06
N VAL A 88 -7.27 7.92 2.17
CA VAL A 88 -6.04 8.70 2.40
C VAL A 88 -4.87 7.74 2.42
N CYS A 89 -3.91 7.97 1.52
CA CYS A 89 -2.75 7.09 1.34
C CYS A 89 -1.49 7.71 1.96
N LYS A 90 -0.61 6.87 2.50
CA LYS A 90 0.68 7.29 3.06
C LYS A 90 1.59 7.93 2.01
N LYS A 91 1.56 7.40 0.78
CA LYS A 91 2.32 7.91 -0.36
C LYS A 91 1.53 7.68 -1.65
N ILE A 92 1.73 8.56 -2.63
CA ILE A 92 1.20 8.42 -3.98
C ILE A 92 2.37 8.33 -4.97
N ALA A 93 2.31 7.38 -5.89
CA ALA A 93 3.23 7.22 -7.01
C ALA A 93 2.47 7.21 -8.34
N LYS A 94 3.17 7.57 -9.41
CA LYS A 94 2.73 7.48 -10.80
C LYS A 94 3.69 6.55 -11.53
#